data_AF-R9KGL7-F1
#
_entry.id   AF-R9KGL7-F1
#
_cell.length_a   1.000
_cell.length_b   1.000
_cell.length_c   1.000
_cell.angle_alpha   90.00
_cell.angle_beta   90.00
_cell.angle_gamma   90.00
#
_symmetry.space_group_name_H-M   'P 1'
#
loop_
_entity.id
_entity.type
_entity.pdbx_description
1 polymer ?
#
loop_
_entity_poly.entity_id
_entity_poly.type
_entity_poly.pdbx_seq_one_letter_code
_entity_poly.pdbx_strand_id
1 'polypeptide(L)'
;MNNHSDKKMYLLYHEYKYCEDNEYKEIKLLGIYSSEQEASKAIERYYKLAGFKKYSKECFIVDEYIVDVDTNWKNGFANPVCLDWNFEILTSCFNEWLGNNKSLDESWKDEAYYKALCRVYKVVYKIRDIGELAQYIQQVWVECFNDKSKNFDDYIQIAKNIIAKEFYDF
;
A
#
# COMPACT_ATOMS: atom_id res chain seq x y z
N MET A 1 -16.29 3.50 32.44
CA MET A 1 -16.33 4.35 31.23
C MET A 1 -14.97 5.00 31.13
N ASN A 2 -14.09 4.48 30.28
CA ASN A 2 -12.75 5.05 30.14
C ASN A 2 -12.85 6.28 29.25
N ASN A 3 -12.57 7.46 29.82
CA ASN A 3 -12.28 8.66 29.05
C ASN A 3 -11.00 8.36 28.25
N HIS A 4 -11.13 7.89 27.01
CA HIS A 4 -10.06 8.04 26.05
C HIS A 4 -9.81 9.54 25.96
N SER A 5 -8.69 10.01 26.51
CA SER A 5 -8.40 11.43 26.47
C SER A 5 -8.16 11.80 25.01
N ASP A 6 -8.80 12.84 24.50
CA ASP A 6 -8.47 13.52 23.23
C ASP A 6 -7.10 14.23 23.31
N LYS A 7 -6.16 13.65 24.05
CA LYS A 7 -4.84 14.19 24.28
C LYS A 7 -4.05 14.04 22.99
N LYS A 8 -3.83 15.19 22.37
CA LYS A 8 -2.97 15.33 21.21
C LYS A 8 -1.50 15.30 21.62
N MET A 9 -0.70 14.67 20.78
CA MET A 9 0.76 14.62 20.86
C MET A 9 1.32 14.97 19.49
N TYR A 10 2.52 15.55 19.47
CA TYR A 10 3.14 16.11 18.29
C TYR A 10 4.50 15.44 18.08
N LEU A 11 4.61 14.57 17.08
CA LEU A 11 5.86 13.91 16.72
C LEU A 11 6.69 14.85 15.85
N LEU A 12 7.84 15.27 16.34
CA LEU A 12 8.83 16.01 15.56
C LEU A 12 9.84 15.04 14.96
N TYR A 13 10.07 15.17 13.66
CA TYR A 13 11.17 14.51 12.98
C TYR A 13 11.80 15.42 11.94
N HIS A 14 13.00 15.08 11.50
CA HIS A 14 13.71 15.76 10.43
C HIS A 14 13.84 14.82 9.23
N GLU A 15 13.31 15.21 8.08
CA GLU A 15 13.39 14.48 6.82
C GLU A 15 14.19 15.29 5.81
N TYR A 16 15.20 14.67 5.21
CA TYR A 16 15.96 15.27 4.13
C TYR A 16 16.32 14.25 3.06
N LYS A 17 16.55 14.75 1.85
CA LYS A 17 17.05 13.94 0.73
C LYS A 17 18.57 14.05 0.63
N TYR A 18 19.22 12.98 0.20
CA TYR A 18 20.67 12.93 0.00
C TYR A 18 21.04 12.14 -1.27
N CYS A 19 22.32 12.22 -1.66
CA CYS A 19 22.87 11.87 -2.98
C CYS A 19 22.49 12.86 -4.10
N GLU A 20 23.29 12.88 -5.18
CA GLU A 20 23.18 13.87 -6.27
C GLU A 20 21.80 13.89 -6.93
N ASP A 21 21.14 12.73 -7.00
CA ASP A 21 19.81 12.59 -7.61
C ASP A 21 18.65 12.73 -6.60
N ASN A 22 18.93 13.03 -5.32
CA ASN A 22 17.94 13.09 -4.24
C ASN A 22 17.09 11.82 -4.10
N GLU A 23 17.61 10.67 -4.54
CA GLU A 23 16.90 9.39 -4.54
C GLU A 23 16.62 8.87 -3.13
N TYR A 24 17.54 9.15 -2.20
CA TYR A 24 17.46 8.62 -0.85
C TYR A 24 16.88 9.66 0.10
N LYS A 25 15.95 9.20 0.94
CA LYS A 25 15.39 9.97 2.05
C LYS A 25 15.92 9.42 3.36
N GLU A 26 16.26 10.30 4.27
CA GLU A 26 16.60 9.93 5.64
C GLU A 26 15.71 10.68 6.63
N ILE A 27 15.20 9.93 7.62
CA ILE A 27 14.34 10.45 8.68
C ILE A 27 15.08 10.32 10.01
N LYS A 28 15.07 11.40 10.80
CA LYS A 28 15.54 11.43 12.19
C LYS A 28 14.39 11.79 13.13
N LEU A 29 13.94 10.84 13.95
CA LEU A 29 12.95 11.12 14.99
C LEU A 29 13.60 11.94 16.11
N LEU A 30 12.99 13.07 16.47
CA LEU A 30 13.59 14.06 17.39
C LEU A 30 12.87 14.16 18.74
N GLY A 31 11.59 13.77 18.80
CA GLY A 31 10.83 13.67 20.04
C GLY A 31 9.33 13.77 19.84
N ILE A 32 8.59 13.48 20.91
CA ILE A 32 7.14 13.65 20.99
C ILE A 32 6.84 14.75 22.00
N TYR A 33 6.02 15.72 21.61
CA TYR A 33 5.72 16.92 22.39
C TYR A 33 4.23 16.99 22.74
N SER A 34 3.91 17.57 23.89
CA SER A 34 2.53 17.71 24.37
C SER A 34 1.75 18.85 23.69
N SER A 35 2.42 19.69 22.91
CA SER A 35 1.80 20.77 22.14
C SER A 35 2.65 21.14 20.92
N GLU A 36 2.01 21.71 19.91
CA GLU A 36 2.69 22.25 18.71
C GLU A 36 3.70 23.36 19.07
N GLN A 37 3.41 24.16 20.10
CA GLN A 37 4.32 25.18 20.58
C GLN A 37 5.61 24.60 21.17
N GLU A 38 5.53 23.48 21.91
CA GLU A 38 6.73 22.80 22.42
C GLU A 38 7.55 22.14 21.32
N ALA A 39 6.89 21.57 20.30
CA ALA A 39 7.55 21.08 19.10
C ALA A 39 8.28 22.23 18.35
N SER A 40 7.63 23.39 18.21
CA SER A 40 8.22 24.57 17.57
C SER A 40 9.45 25.08 18.33
N LYS A 41 9.40 25.13 19.67
CA LYS A 41 10.58 25.44 20.49
C LYS A 41 11.69 24.42 20.28
N ALA A 42 11.36 23.14 20.09
CA ALA A 42 12.34 22.10 19.83
C ALA A 42 13.01 22.25 18.45
N ILE A 43 12.25 22.62 17.41
CA ILE A 43 12.81 22.96 16.09
C ILE A 43 13.89 24.02 16.23
N GLU A 44 13.62 25.11 16.96
CA GLU A 44 14.62 26.18 17.17
C GLU A 44 15.86 25.72 17.95
N ARG A 45 15.73 24.72 18.84
CA ARG A 45 16.88 24.12 19.52
C ARG A 45 17.70 23.23 18.58
N TYR A 46 17.04 22.34 17.83
CA TYR A 46 17.70 21.43 16.91
C TYR A 46 18.34 22.14 15.71
N TYR A 47 17.70 23.18 15.18
CA TYR A 47 18.22 23.95 14.04
C TYR A 47 19.57 24.63 14.32
N LYS A 48 19.98 24.77 15.59
CA LYS A 48 21.29 25.31 15.96
C LYS A 48 22.41 24.27 15.94
N LEU A 49 22.06 22.98 15.95
CA LEU A 49 23.01 21.87 16.03
C LEU A 49 23.67 21.61 14.66
N ALA A 50 24.91 21.09 14.71
CA ALA A 50 25.60 20.65 13.52
C ALA A 50 24.84 19.50 12.84
N GLY A 51 24.92 19.43 11.51
CA GLY A 51 24.11 18.51 10.71
C GLY A 51 22.77 19.13 10.35
N PHE A 52 21.93 19.44 11.33
CA PHE A 52 20.59 20.00 11.11
C PHE A 52 20.60 21.38 10.45
N LYS A 53 21.46 22.29 10.91
CA LYS A 53 21.56 23.66 10.36
C LYS A 53 22.00 23.75 8.90
N LYS A 54 22.42 22.63 8.30
CA LYS A 54 22.82 22.56 6.88
C LYS A 54 21.60 22.48 5.95
N TYR A 55 20.44 22.13 6.49
CA TYR A 55 19.20 21.93 5.74
C TYR A 55 18.20 23.05 6.04
N SER A 56 17.20 23.20 5.17
CA SER A 56 16.10 24.14 5.39
C SER A 56 15.35 23.80 6.68
N LYS A 57 14.78 24.81 7.35
CA LYS A 57 13.86 24.57 8.47
C LYS A 57 12.62 23.76 8.06
N GLU A 58 12.27 23.79 6.77
CA GLU A 58 11.18 22.98 6.20
C GLU A 58 11.46 21.47 6.27
N CYS A 59 12.71 21.06 6.47
CA CYS A 59 13.06 19.66 6.73
C CYS A 59 12.59 19.18 8.11
N PHE A 60 12.15 20.07 9.01
CA PHE A 60 11.52 19.69 10.28
C PHE A 60 10.01 19.56 10.10
N ILE A 61 9.49 18.36 10.37
CA ILE A 61 8.09 18.01 10.17
C ILE A 61 7.49 17.67 11.53
N VAL A 62 6.28 18.19 11.79
CA VAL A 62 5.51 17.92 13.02
C VAL A 62 4.20 17.25 12.63
N ASP A 63 4.06 15.99 13.00
CA ASP A 63 2.82 15.24 12.82
C ASP A 63 1.99 15.24 14.11
N GLU A 64 0.68 15.43 13.99
CA GLU A 64 -0.27 15.34 15.10
C GLU A 64 -0.80 13.89 15.24
N TYR A 65 -0.81 13.38 16.47
CA TYR A 65 -1.39 12.09 16.84
C TYR A 65 -2.29 12.24 18.06
N ILE A 66 -3.34 11.42 18.15
CA ILE A 66 -4.16 11.29 19.35
C ILE A 66 -3.69 10.05 20.12
N VAL A 67 -3.48 10.20 21.43
CA VAL A 67 -3.06 9.09 22.29
C VAL A 67 -4.11 7.97 22.27
N ASP A 68 -3.64 6.73 22.19
CA ASP A 68 -4.46 5.50 22.13
C ASP A 68 -5.39 5.41 20.92
N VAL A 69 -5.09 6.12 19.83
CA VAL A 69 -5.82 6.05 18.56
C VAL A 69 -4.90 5.66 17.42
N ASP A 70 -5.21 4.53 16.77
CA ASP A 70 -4.52 4.11 15.54
C ASP A 70 -4.78 5.13 14.42
N THR A 71 -3.71 5.61 13.78
CA THR A 71 -3.80 6.62 12.70
C THR A 71 -3.55 6.04 11.32
N ASN A 72 -2.54 5.17 11.18
CA ASN A 72 -2.08 4.62 9.90
C ASN A 72 -2.20 3.09 9.87
N TRP A 73 -2.14 2.52 8.66
CA TRP A 73 -2.07 1.06 8.42
C TRP A 73 -3.14 0.21 9.12
N LYS A 74 -4.35 0.75 9.29
CA LYS A 74 -5.48 0.04 9.94
C LYS A 74 -5.87 -1.27 9.27
N ASN A 75 -5.43 -1.45 8.01
CA ASN A 75 -5.68 -2.64 7.20
C ASN A 75 -4.38 -3.44 6.95
N GLY A 76 -3.32 -3.23 7.74
CA GLY A 76 -1.99 -3.81 7.52
C GLY A 76 -1.07 -2.95 6.64
N PHE A 77 0.15 -3.44 6.38
CA PHE A 77 1.14 -2.83 5.47
C PHE A 77 1.58 -3.84 4.39
N ALA A 78 2.16 -3.36 3.29
CA ALA A 78 2.70 -4.23 2.23
C ALA A 78 4.12 -3.80 1.87
N ASN A 79 5.02 -4.78 1.70
CA ASN A 79 6.37 -4.52 1.22
C ASN A 79 6.34 -4.25 -0.30
N PRO A 80 6.95 -3.16 -0.80
CA PRO A 80 7.04 -2.89 -2.24
C PRO A 80 7.58 -4.06 -3.07
N VAL A 81 8.55 -4.81 -2.54
CA VAL A 81 9.12 -6.00 -3.20
C VAL A 81 8.07 -7.12 -3.32
N CYS A 82 7.14 -7.22 -2.37
CA CYS A 82 6.03 -8.16 -2.44
C CYS A 82 4.95 -7.70 -3.45
N LEU A 83 4.88 -6.41 -3.82
CA LEU A 83 3.88 -5.93 -4.77
C LEU A 83 4.12 -6.47 -6.18
N ASP A 84 5.39 -6.49 -6.62
CA ASP A 84 5.75 -7.04 -7.93
C ASP A 84 5.51 -8.55 -7.97
N TRP A 85 5.99 -9.28 -6.95
CA TRP A 85 5.80 -10.73 -6.86
C TRP A 85 4.32 -11.13 -6.80
N ASN A 86 3.49 -10.39 -6.07
CA ASN A 86 2.06 -10.65 -6.03
C ASN A 86 1.39 -10.39 -7.40
N PHE A 87 1.83 -9.41 -8.16
CA PHE A 87 1.30 -9.19 -9.51
C PHE A 87 1.69 -10.32 -10.49
N GLU A 88 2.89 -10.87 -10.36
CA GLU A 88 3.33 -12.07 -11.11
C GLU A 88 2.52 -13.32 -10.76
N ILE A 89 2.26 -13.55 -9.46
CA ILE A 89 1.41 -14.66 -8.99
C ILE A 89 -0.01 -14.49 -9.55
N LEU A 90 -0.56 -13.27 -9.52
CA LEU A 90 -1.89 -12.99 -10.04
C LEU A 90 -1.95 -13.28 -11.54
N THR A 91 -0.96 -12.80 -12.29
CA THR A 91 -0.84 -13.06 -13.73
C THR A 91 -0.77 -14.55 -14.01
N SER A 92 0.00 -15.31 -13.23
CA SER A 92 0.12 -16.75 -13.36
C SER A 92 -1.22 -17.47 -13.15
N CYS A 93 -1.97 -17.09 -12.11
CA CYS A 93 -3.31 -17.64 -11.84
C CYS A 93 -4.26 -17.42 -13.02
N PHE A 94 -4.25 -16.22 -13.61
CA PHE A 94 -5.09 -15.91 -14.76
C PHE A 94 -4.62 -16.60 -16.04
N ASN A 95 -3.31 -16.75 -16.25
CA ASN A 95 -2.78 -17.50 -17.39
C ASN A 95 -3.19 -18.98 -17.34
N GLU A 96 -3.05 -19.61 -16.17
CA GLU A 96 -3.50 -20.98 -15.92
C GLU A 96 -5.02 -21.13 -16.14
N TRP A 97 -5.82 -20.22 -15.58
CA TRP A 97 -7.28 -20.23 -15.72
C TRP A 97 -7.73 -20.07 -17.18
N LEU A 98 -7.01 -19.29 -17.99
CA LEU A 98 -7.29 -19.12 -19.41
C LEU A 98 -6.70 -20.23 -20.30
N GLY A 99 -5.93 -21.15 -19.72
CA GLY A 99 -5.20 -22.16 -20.47
C GLY A 99 -4.17 -21.57 -21.44
N ASN A 100 -3.63 -20.39 -21.14
CA ASN A 100 -2.61 -19.75 -21.97
C ASN A 100 -1.20 -20.08 -21.43
N ASN A 101 -0.23 -20.21 -22.32
CA ASN A 101 1.17 -20.52 -22.00
C ASN A 101 2.09 -19.31 -22.21
N LYS A 102 1.52 -18.09 -22.19
CA LYS A 102 2.27 -16.86 -22.38
C LYS A 102 3.19 -16.63 -21.18
N SER A 103 4.39 -16.10 -21.45
CA SER A 103 5.21 -15.50 -20.40
C SER A 103 4.52 -14.28 -19.79
N LEU A 104 4.95 -13.85 -18.60
CA LEU A 104 4.39 -12.68 -17.91
C LEU A 104 4.46 -11.43 -18.80
N ASP A 105 5.62 -11.19 -19.42
CA ASP A 105 5.85 -10.06 -20.33
C ASP A 105 4.96 -10.11 -21.59
N GLU A 106 4.67 -11.29 -22.12
CA GLU A 106 3.77 -11.44 -23.26
C GLU A 106 2.31 -11.21 -22.87
N SER A 107 1.91 -11.63 -21.68
CA SER A 107 0.58 -11.36 -21.13
C SER A 107 0.38 -9.86 -20.89
N TRP A 108 1.38 -9.15 -20.37
CA TRP A 108 1.26 -7.72 -20.06
C TRP A 108 1.27 -6.78 -21.28
N LYS A 109 1.59 -7.29 -22.48
CA LYS A 109 1.43 -6.54 -23.73
C LYS A 109 -0.04 -6.38 -24.16
N ASP A 110 -0.93 -7.23 -23.66
CA ASP A 110 -2.37 -7.09 -23.88
C ASP A 110 -2.94 -6.06 -22.90
N GLU A 111 -3.30 -4.88 -23.41
CA GLU A 111 -3.77 -3.76 -22.61
C GLU A 111 -5.06 -4.08 -21.83
N ALA A 112 -6.00 -4.82 -22.45
CA ALA A 112 -7.26 -5.17 -21.81
C ALA A 112 -7.02 -6.16 -20.66
N TYR A 113 -6.14 -7.14 -20.87
CA TYR A 113 -5.71 -8.10 -19.87
C TYR A 113 -4.96 -7.45 -18.72
N TYR A 114 -3.94 -6.65 -19.01
CA TYR A 114 -3.18 -5.92 -17.99
C TYR A 114 -4.09 -5.01 -17.15
N LYS A 115 -5.03 -4.31 -17.80
CA LYS A 115 -6.03 -3.47 -17.12
C LYS A 115 -6.96 -4.29 -16.22
N ALA A 116 -7.41 -5.47 -16.67
CA ALA A 116 -8.23 -6.36 -15.86
C ALA A 116 -7.47 -6.83 -14.61
N LEU A 117 -6.22 -7.29 -14.77
CA LEU A 117 -5.37 -7.69 -13.64
C LEU A 117 -5.16 -6.55 -12.65
N CYS A 118 -4.85 -5.33 -13.11
CA CYS A 118 -4.70 -4.16 -12.25
C CYS A 118 -5.95 -3.86 -11.40
N ARG A 119 -7.15 -4.10 -11.94
CA ARG A 119 -8.40 -3.90 -11.21
C ARG A 119 -8.60 -4.96 -10.14
N VAL A 120 -8.40 -6.24 -10.48
CA VAL A 120 -8.49 -7.35 -9.53
C VAL A 120 -7.45 -7.19 -8.43
N TYR A 121 -6.21 -6.87 -8.78
CA TYR A 121 -5.09 -6.66 -7.86
C TYR A 121 -5.39 -5.63 -6.75
N LYS A 122 -6.19 -4.59 -7.05
CA LYS A 122 -6.56 -3.56 -6.06
C LYS A 122 -7.49 -4.06 -4.96
N VAL A 123 -8.18 -5.18 -5.17
CA VAL A 123 -9.18 -5.70 -4.25
C VAL A 123 -8.82 -7.05 -3.63
N VAL A 124 -7.88 -7.80 -4.22
CA VAL A 124 -7.52 -9.14 -3.70
C VAL A 124 -7.15 -9.09 -2.22
N TYR A 125 -6.34 -8.12 -1.76
CA TYR A 125 -5.98 -8.00 -0.34
C TYR A 125 -7.13 -7.63 0.61
N LYS A 126 -8.26 -7.16 0.07
CA LYS A 126 -9.40 -6.64 0.85
C LYS A 126 -10.53 -7.65 0.94
N ILE A 127 -10.74 -8.44 -0.10
CA ILE A 127 -11.87 -9.37 -0.21
C ILE A 127 -11.36 -10.77 0.13
N ARG A 128 -11.81 -11.32 1.27
CA ARG A 128 -11.50 -12.71 1.67
C ARG A 128 -12.61 -13.69 1.33
N ASP A 129 -13.82 -13.21 1.08
CA ASP A 129 -14.92 -14.07 0.65
C ASP A 129 -14.73 -14.48 -0.82
N ILE A 130 -14.72 -15.80 -1.05
CA ILE A 130 -14.51 -16.38 -2.39
C ILE A 130 -15.60 -15.94 -3.36
N GLY A 131 -16.85 -15.86 -2.90
CA GLY A 131 -18.00 -15.47 -3.72
C GLY A 131 -17.95 -14.01 -4.12
N GLU A 132 -17.64 -13.12 -3.17
CA GLU A 132 -17.46 -11.69 -3.44
C GLU A 132 -16.30 -11.44 -4.41
N LEU A 133 -15.17 -12.13 -4.23
CA LEU A 133 -14.03 -12.01 -5.13
C LEU A 133 -14.38 -12.52 -6.54
N ALA A 134 -15.06 -13.66 -6.64
CA ALA A 134 -15.51 -14.22 -7.92
C ALA A 134 -16.48 -13.28 -8.65
N GLN A 135 -17.44 -12.68 -7.95
CA GLN A 135 -18.35 -11.69 -8.52
C GLN A 135 -17.59 -10.47 -9.06
N TYR A 136 -16.60 -9.98 -8.31
CA TYR A 136 -15.78 -8.86 -8.75
C TYR A 136 -14.94 -9.22 -9.99
N ILE A 137 -14.29 -10.39 -9.99
CA ILE A 137 -13.53 -10.86 -11.15
C ILE A 137 -14.43 -10.99 -12.37
N GLN A 138 -15.62 -11.58 -12.22
CA GLN A 138 -16.60 -11.69 -13.30
C GLN A 138 -16.97 -10.32 -13.87
N GLN A 139 -17.31 -9.36 -13.00
CA GLN A 139 -17.65 -8.00 -13.44
C GLN A 139 -16.50 -7.37 -14.24
N VAL A 140 -15.28 -7.42 -13.71
CA VAL A 140 -14.09 -6.89 -14.39
C VAL A 140 -13.90 -7.58 -15.74
N TRP A 141 -14.05 -8.90 -15.80
CA TRP A 141 -13.84 -9.69 -17.01
C TRP A 141 -14.84 -9.34 -18.11
N VAL A 142 -16.12 -9.25 -17.76
CA VAL A 142 -17.19 -8.86 -18.68
C VAL A 142 -16.98 -7.43 -19.18
N GLU A 143 -16.56 -6.50 -18.31
CA GLU A 143 -16.32 -5.11 -18.71
C GLU A 143 -15.09 -4.94 -19.61
N CYS A 144 -14.01 -5.70 -19.35
CA CYS A 144 -12.77 -5.59 -20.11
C CYS A 144 -12.82 -6.31 -21.47
N PHE A 145 -13.52 -7.44 -21.54
CA PHE A 145 -13.48 -8.32 -22.72
C PHE A 145 -14.83 -8.52 -23.40
N ASN A 146 -15.93 -8.08 -22.78
CA ASN A 146 -17.30 -8.44 -23.18
C ASN A 146 -17.50 -9.98 -23.27
N ASP A 147 -16.68 -10.74 -22.53
CA ASP A 147 -16.69 -12.19 -22.51
C ASP A 147 -17.73 -12.69 -21.49
N LYS A 148 -18.78 -13.34 -21.98
CA LYS A 148 -19.84 -13.99 -21.18
C LYS A 148 -19.88 -15.49 -21.39
N SER A 149 -18.81 -16.07 -21.95
CA SER A 149 -18.72 -17.50 -22.26
C SER A 149 -18.54 -18.38 -21.02
N LYS A 150 -17.98 -17.80 -19.95
CA LYS A 150 -17.67 -18.51 -18.69
C LYS A 150 -18.85 -18.46 -17.73
N ASN A 151 -19.09 -19.57 -17.05
CA ASN A 151 -20.12 -19.64 -16.01
C ASN A 151 -19.55 -19.09 -14.69
N PHE A 152 -20.41 -18.92 -13.68
CA PHE A 152 -19.97 -18.37 -12.40
C PHE A 152 -19.00 -19.29 -11.64
N ASP A 153 -19.10 -20.61 -11.82
CA ASP A 153 -18.20 -21.58 -11.17
C ASP A 153 -16.75 -21.44 -11.67
N ASP A 154 -16.55 -21.04 -12.93
CA ASP A 154 -15.22 -20.73 -13.47
C ASP A 154 -14.57 -19.57 -12.70
N TYR A 155 -15.36 -18.55 -12.32
CA TYR A 155 -14.89 -17.40 -11.54
C TYR A 155 -14.63 -17.76 -10.07
N ILE A 156 -15.43 -18.67 -9.50
CA ILE A 156 -15.18 -19.24 -8.17
C ILE A 156 -13.86 -20.01 -8.15
N GLN A 157 -13.54 -20.75 -9.22
CA GLN A 157 -12.28 -21.51 -9.29
C GLN A 157 -11.05 -20.59 -9.25
N ILE A 158 -11.02 -19.53 -10.07
CA ILE A 158 -9.90 -18.59 -10.05
C ILE A 158 -9.83 -17.82 -8.72
N ALA A 159 -10.96 -17.42 -8.14
CA ALA A 159 -10.97 -16.78 -6.82
C ALA A 159 -10.38 -17.68 -5.72
N LYS A 160 -10.72 -18.98 -5.72
CA LYS A 160 -10.11 -19.97 -4.83
C LYS A 160 -8.60 -20.09 -5.04
N ASN A 161 -8.16 -20.15 -6.29
CA ASN A 161 -6.73 -20.26 -6.62
C ASN A 161 -5.94 -19.04 -6.13
N ILE A 162 -6.49 -17.83 -6.34
CA ILE A 162 -5.89 -16.59 -5.85
C ILE A 162 -5.79 -16.62 -4.32
N ILE A 163 -6.87 -16.94 -3.61
CA ILE A 163 -6.87 -16.96 -2.14
C ILE A 163 -5.92 -18.03 -1.59
N ALA A 164 -5.85 -19.21 -2.22
CA ALA A 164 -4.99 -20.31 -1.80
C ALA A 164 -3.48 -20.02 -1.97
N LYS A 165 -3.10 -19.04 -2.79
CA LYS A 165 -1.70 -18.61 -2.97
C LYS A 165 -1.22 -17.62 -1.90
N GLU A 166 -1.99 -17.45 -0.82
CA GLU A 166 -1.62 -16.67 0.37
C GLU A 166 -1.11 -15.26 0.04
N PHE A 167 -1.82 -14.54 -0.84
CA PHE A 167 -1.59 -13.10 -1.08
C PHE A 167 -1.63 -12.23 0.20
N TYR A 168 -1.98 -12.82 1.35
CA TYR A 168 -2.29 -12.17 2.61
C TYR A 168 -1.26 -12.38 3.71
N ASP A 169 -0.26 -13.25 3.51
CA ASP A 169 0.70 -13.63 4.56
C ASP A 169 2.03 -12.90 4.38
N PHE A 170 2.05 -11.61 4.72
CA PHE A 170 3.26 -10.83 5.02
C PHE A 170 3.03 -9.91 6.22
#